data_AF-A0A099KEA3-F1
#
_entry.id   AF-A0A099KEA3-F1
#
_cell.length_a   1.000
_cell.length_b   1.000
_cell.length_c   1.000
_cell.angle_alpha   90.00
_cell.angle_beta   90.00
_cell.angle_gamma   90.00
#
_symmetry.space_group_name_H-M   'P 1'
#
loop_
_entity.id
_entity.type
_entity.pdbx_description
1 polymer ?
#
loop_
_entity_poly.entity_id
_entity_poly.type
_entity_poly.pdbx_seq_one_letter_code
_entity_poly.pdbx_strand_id
1 'polypeptide(L)'
;MQTQMKPLLERRKEAPEQSVWWNKLSLAQKFSASSLGKFGYELTFVRNINGQSLAVLQCSGGVAVISEDGDIDTSPAITIR
;
A
#
# COMPACT_ATOMS: atom_id res chain seq x y z
N MET A 1 45.29 10.79 -7.81
CA MET A 1 44.54 11.01 -6.57
C MET A 1 43.06 10.72 -6.86
N GLN A 2 42.56 9.53 -6.50
CA GLN A 2 41.17 9.15 -6.79
C GLN A 2 40.23 9.85 -5.81
N THR A 3 39.36 10.73 -6.30
CA THR A 3 38.25 11.26 -5.50
C THR A 3 37.10 10.28 -5.59
N GLN A 4 36.95 9.48 -4.53
CA GLN A 4 35.83 8.57 -4.36
C GLN A 4 34.58 9.42 -4.04
N MET A 5 33.93 9.92 -5.09
CA MET A 5 32.62 10.55 -5.01
C MET A 5 31.59 9.48 -4.67
N LYS A 6 31.37 9.35 -3.37
CA LYS A 6 30.27 8.62 -2.73
C LYS A 6 28.99 9.03 -3.49
N PRO A 7 28.27 8.11 -4.16
CA PRO A 7 27.02 8.50 -4.80
C PRO A 7 26.12 9.04 -3.70
N LEU A 8 25.73 10.30 -3.85
CA LEU A 8 24.69 10.92 -3.06
C LEU A 8 23.49 10.00 -3.20
N LEU A 9 23.21 9.19 -2.16
CA LEU A 9 21.93 8.53 -2.02
C LEU A 9 20.91 9.66 -1.94
N GLU A 10 20.37 10.05 -3.08
CA GLU A 10 19.11 10.75 -3.20
C GLU A 10 18.06 9.83 -2.59
N ARG A 11 17.95 9.89 -1.27
CA ARG A 11 16.89 9.28 -0.48
C ARG A 11 15.63 10.11 -0.64
N ARG A 12 15.28 10.47 -1.88
CA ARG A 12 13.91 10.77 -2.25
C ARG A 12 13.33 9.42 -2.65
N LYS A 13 12.74 8.71 -1.67
CA LYS A 13 11.76 7.68 -2.00
C LYS A 13 10.64 8.43 -2.72
N GLU A 14 10.74 8.51 -4.04
CA GLU A 14 9.60 8.74 -4.91
C GLU A 14 8.49 7.82 -4.39
N ALA A 15 7.31 8.40 -4.12
CA ALA A 15 6.19 7.60 -3.65
C ALA A 15 6.05 6.46 -4.66
N PRO A 16 6.25 5.19 -4.25
CA PRO A 16 6.24 4.09 -5.19
C PRO A 16 4.90 4.14 -5.93
N GLU A 17 4.98 4.23 -7.25
CA GLU A 17 3.80 4.32 -8.12
C GLU A 17 2.80 3.24 -7.70
N GLN A 18 1.49 3.53 -7.71
CA GLN A 18 0.46 2.59 -7.22
C GLN A 18 0.61 1.17 -7.80
N SER A 19 1.18 1.03 -9.00
CA SER A 19 1.58 -0.23 -9.63
C SER A 19 2.57 -1.09 -8.80
N VAL A 20 3.51 -0.46 -8.09
CA VAL A 20 4.47 -1.13 -7.19
C VAL A 20 3.76 -1.66 -5.96
N TRP A 21 2.81 -0.90 -5.40
CA TRP A 21 1.97 -1.35 -4.30
C TRP A 21 1.08 -2.50 -4.73
N TRP A 22 0.44 -2.38 -5.88
CA TRP A 22 -0.33 -3.46 -6.48
C TRP A 22 0.52 -4.72 -6.66
N ASN A 23 1.77 -4.61 -7.13
CA ASN A 23 2.64 -5.77 -7.25
C ASN A 23 2.92 -6.48 -5.92
N LYS A 24 2.98 -5.73 -4.80
CA LYS A 24 3.19 -6.28 -3.46
C LYS A 24 1.98 -6.97 -2.84
N LEU A 25 0.80 -6.78 -3.44
CA LEU A 25 -0.43 -7.42 -2.97
C LEU A 25 -0.50 -8.87 -3.43
N SER A 26 -1.04 -9.72 -2.56
CA SER A 26 -1.40 -11.09 -2.91
C SER A 26 -2.58 -11.11 -3.89
N LEU A 27 -2.79 -12.24 -4.57
CA LEU A 27 -3.87 -12.36 -5.57
C LEU A 27 -5.25 -12.06 -4.95
N ALA A 28 -5.49 -12.51 -3.73
CA ALA A 28 -6.73 -12.26 -3.01
C ALA A 28 -6.90 -10.77 -2.66
N GLN A 29 -5.83 -10.12 -2.17
CA GLN A 29 -5.84 -8.67 -1.94
C GLN A 29 -6.13 -7.86 -3.19
N LYS A 30 -5.49 -8.22 -4.29
CA LYS A 30 -5.70 -7.61 -5.61
C LYS A 30 -7.16 -7.68 -6.01
N PHE A 31 -7.76 -8.85 -5.86
CA PHE A 31 -9.17 -9.06 -6.20
C PHE A 31 -10.10 -8.16 -5.38
N SER A 32 -9.87 -8.11 -4.07
CA SER A 32 -10.61 -7.26 -3.14
C SER A 32 -10.37 -5.76 -3.40
N ALA A 33 -9.12 -5.36 -3.67
CA ALA A 33 -8.75 -3.98 -3.97
C ALA A 33 -9.38 -3.49 -5.27
N SER A 34 -9.41 -4.33 -6.30
CA SER A 34 -10.11 -4.03 -7.55
C SER A 34 -11.61 -3.87 -7.35
N SER A 35 -12.23 -4.70 -6.49
CA SER A 35 -13.64 -4.56 -6.15
C SER A 35 -13.90 -3.23 -5.46
N LEU A 36 -13.12 -2.91 -4.41
CA LEU A 36 -13.20 -1.64 -3.67
C LEU A 36 -12.94 -0.42 -4.57
N GLY A 37 -12.01 -0.53 -5.53
CA GLY A 37 -11.76 0.50 -6.54
C GLY A 37 -13.02 0.90 -7.31
N LYS A 38 -13.90 -0.07 -7.64
CA LYS A 38 -15.19 0.20 -8.29
C LYS A 38 -16.18 0.96 -7.40
N PHE A 39 -16.02 0.86 -6.08
CA PHE A 39 -16.81 1.61 -5.10
C PHE A 39 -16.21 2.99 -4.78
N GLY A 40 -15.11 3.38 -5.44
CA GLY A 40 -14.45 4.67 -5.22
C GLY A 40 -13.39 4.66 -4.11
N TYR A 41 -12.91 3.48 -3.69
CA TYR A 41 -11.77 3.38 -2.79
C TYR A 41 -10.47 3.43 -3.58
N GLU A 42 -9.56 4.31 -3.19
CA GLU A 42 -8.26 4.42 -3.80
C GLU A 42 -7.19 3.80 -2.91
N LEU A 43 -6.31 2.99 -3.50
CA LEU A 43 -5.17 2.41 -2.80
C LEU A 43 -4.20 3.52 -2.38
N THR A 44 -4.18 3.80 -1.09
CA THR A 44 -3.39 4.89 -0.51
C THR A 44 -1.97 4.45 -0.19
N PHE A 45 -1.80 3.24 0.35
CA PHE A 45 -0.49 2.64 0.61
C PHE A 45 -0.63 1.16 0.98
N VAL A 46 0.46 0.41 0.87
CA VAL A 46 0.55 -0.97 1.36
C VAL A 46 1.54 -1.03 2.51
N ARG A 47 1.10 -1.52 3.66
CA ARG A 47 1.97 -1.87 4.79
C ARG A 47 2.31 -3.34 4.73
N ASN A 48 3.45 -3.72 5.29
CA ASN A 48 3.72 -5.11 5.59
C ASN A 48 3.84 -5.22 7.11
N ILE A 49 3.00 -6.05 7.73
CA ILE A 49 2.95 -6.24 9.18
C ILE A 49 3.21 -7.72 9.43
N ASN A 50 4.26 -8.04 10.19
CA ASN A 50 4.60 -9.42 10.53
C ASN A 50 4.81 -10.35 9.31
N GLY A 51 5.24 -9.79 8.17
CA GLY A 51 5.40 -10.53 6.91
C GLY A 51 4.14 -10.52 6.03
N GLN A 52 2.99 -10.15 6.56
CA GLN A 52 1.73 -10.08 5.82
C GLN A 52 1.59 -8.72 5.13
N SER A 53 1.33 -8.72 3.83
CA SER A 53 0.97 -7.50 3.11
C SER A 53 -0.41 -7.04 3.53
N LEU A 54 -0.58 -5.75 3.78
CA LEU A 54 -1.82 -5.10 4.22
C LEU A 54 -2.09 -3.89 3.30
N ALA A 55 -3.11 -4.00 2.45
CA ALA A 55 -3.49 -2.95 1.52
C ALA A 55 -4.39 -1.94 2.25
N VAL A 56 -4.01 -0.67 2.30
CA VAL A 56 -4.87 0.37 2.88
C VAL A 56 -5.43 1.22 1.75
N LEU A 57 -6.76 1.27 1.67
CA LEU A 57 -7.51 2.07 0.74
C LEU A 57 -8.30 3.13 1.49
N GLN A 58 -8.43 4.31 0.91
CA GLN A 58 -9.28 5.37 1.43
C GLN A 58 -10.40 5.68 0.44
N CYS A 59 -11.58 5.93 0.97
CA CYS A 59 -12.72 6.50 0.28
C CYS A 59 -13.08 7.81 1.00
N SER A 60 -13.72 8.75 0.32
CA SER A 60 -13.99 10.12 0.79
C SER A 60 -14.59 10.23 2.21
N GLY A 61 -15.20 9.17 2.75
CA GLY A 61 -15.72 9.10 4.11
C GLY A 61 -15.23 7.92 4.98
N GLY A 62 -14.23 7.13 4.55
CA GLY A 62 -13.82 5.93 5.29
C GLY A 62 -12.49 5.33 4.84
N VAL A 63 -11.97 4.41 5.65
CA VAL A 63 -10.74 3.65 5.35
C VAL A 63 -11.11 2.19 5.25
N ALA A 64 -10.68 1.53 4.19
CA ALA A 64 -10.75 0.08 4.05
C ALA A 64 -9.34 -0.50 4.08
N VAL A 65 -9.20 -1.65 4.71
CA VAL A 65 -7.97 -2.44 4.68
C VAL A 65 -8.27 -3.78 4.09
N ILE A 66 -7.26 -4.33 3.44
CA ILE A 66 -7.34 -5.66 2.88
C ILE A 66 -6.18 -6.45 3.43
N SER A 67 -6.49 -7.55 4.09
CA SER A 67 -5.51 -8.52 4.58
C SER A 67 -4.98 -9.37 3.43
N GLU A 68 -3.81 -10.00 3.58
CA GLU A 68 -3.18 -10.86 2.57
C GLU A 68 -4.13 -11.92 1.98
N ASP A 69 -5.04 -12.45 2.80
CA ASP A 69 -6.06 -13.44 2.43
C ASP A 69 -7.21 -12.87 1.57
N GLY A 70 -7.23 -11.55 1.36
CA GLY A 70 -8.29 -10.84 0.63
C GLY A 70 -9.46 -10.38 1.51
N ASP A 71 -9.37 -10.59 2.82
CA ASP A 71 -10.38 -10.12 3.77
C ASP A 71 -10.42 -8.58 3.81
N ILE A 72 -11.61 -8.00 3.58
CA ILE A 72 -11.83 -6.56 3.53
C ILE A 72 -12.39 -6.08 4.86
N ASP A 73 -11.65 -5.21 5.53
CA ASP A 73 -12.08 -4.54 6.74
C ASP A 73 -12.33 -3.05 6.45
N THR A 74 -13.60 -2.62 6.45
CA THR A 74 -14.01 -1.22 6.19
C THR A 74 -14.20 -0.40 7.46
N SER A 75 -14.01 -1.00 8.65
CA SER A 75 -13.96 -0.30 9.93
C SER A 75 -12.80 -0.78 10.77
N PRO A 76 -11.59 -0.65 10.23
CA PRO A 76 -10.43 -1.19 10.90
C PRO A 76 -10.10 -0.30 12.08
N ALA A 77 -9.80 -0.90 13.23
CA ALA A 77 -9.37 -0.18 14.43
C ALA A 77 -7.93 0.37 14.31
N ILE A 78 -7.58 0.92 13.15
CA ILE A 78 -6.28 1.58 12.89
C ILE A 78 -6.44 3.07 13.11
N THR A 79 -5.72 3.58 14.10
CA THR A 79 -5.53 5.02 14.28
C THR A 79 -4.51 5.50 13.25
N ILE A 80 -4.98 6.20 12.20
CA ILE A 80 -4.08 7.01 11.37
C ILE A 80 -3.71 8.23 12.21
N ARG A 81 -2.45 8.33 12.63
CA ARG A 81 -1.95 9.33 13.57
C ARG A 81 -0.70 10.01 13.04
#